data_AF-A0A2A2LSK2-F1
#
_entry.id   AF-A0A2A2LSK2-F1
#
_cell.length_a   1.000
_cell.length_b   1.000
_cell.length_c   1.000
_cell.angle_alpha   90.00
_cell.angle_beta   90.00
_cell.angle_gamma   90.00
#
_symmetry.space_group_name_H-M   'P 1'
#
loop_
_entity.id
_entity.type
_entity.pdbx_description
1 polymer ?
#
loop_
_entity_poly.entity_id
_entity_poly.type
_entity_poly.pdbx_seq_one_letter_code
_entity_poly.pdbx_strand_id
1 'polypeptide(L)' 'MADAARSIWNSIVSTKRMILNPHEQYGRANIFRACVLSYACIYLYLRARGQKKERALQQQKLTEKKSAVNDALARAGLA' A
#
# COMPACT_ATOMS: atom_id res chain seq x y z
N MET A 1 11.81 27.27 13.25
CA MET A 1 11.46 25.99 12.59
C MET A 1 11.92 24.77 13.39
N ALA A 2 13.18 24.72 13.85
CA ALA A 2 13.70 23.59 14.64
C ALA A 2 12.94 23.36 15.98
N ASP A 3 12.54 24.43 16.68
CA ASP A 3 11.83 24.29 17.96
C ASP A 3 10.39 23.79 17.81
N ALA A 4 9.72 24.16 16.72
CA ALA A 4 8.40 23.63 16.38
C ALA A 4 8.48 22.12 16.06
N ALA A 5 9.50 21.70 15.30
CA ALA A 5 9.73 20.28 15.02
C ALA A 5 10.03 19.47 16.30
N ARG A 6 10.83 20.02 17.22
CA ARG A 6 11.09 19.41 18.54
C ARG A 6 9.82 19.30 19.39
N SER A 7 8.98 20.33 19.40
CA SER A 7 7.71 20.32 20.14
C SER A 7 6.75 19.24 19.63
N ILE A 8 6.60 19.13 18.31
CA ILE A 8 5.80 18.08 17.67
C ILE A 8 6.37 16.70 17.99
N TRP A 9 7.69 16.52 17.90
CA TRP A 9 8.35 15.25 18.22
C TRP A 9 8.11 14.84 19.67
N ASN A 10 8.24 15.76 20.62
CA ASN A 10 8.00 15.49 22.03
C ASN A 10 6.53 15.12 22.30
N SER A 11 5.59 15.76 21.61
CA SER A 11 4.16 15.41 21.69
C SER A 11 3.88 14.00 21.18
N ILE A 12 4.49 13.63 20.04
CA ILE A 12 4.37 12.27 19.48
C ILE A 12 4.96 11.23 20.44
N VAL A 13 6.17 11.48 20.96
CA VAL A 13 6.84 10.56 21.88
C VAL A 13 6.06 10.40 23.19
N SER A 14 5.53 11.50 23.73
CA SER A 14 4.70 11.49 24.93
C SER A 14 3.42 10.66 24.72
N THR A 15 2.71 10.92 23.62
CA THR A 15 1.49 10.20 23.25
C THR A 15 1.74 8.70 23.05
N LYS A 16 2.86 8.35 22.39
CA LYS A 16 3.28 6.96 22.22
C LYS A 16 3.49 6.28 23.58
N ARG A 17 4.22 6.93 24.50
CA ARG A 17 4.50 6.37 25.83
C ARG A 17 3.23 6.16 26.64
N MET A 18 2.26 7.05 26.52
CA MET A 18 0.97 6.94 27.21
C MET A 18 0.13 5.77 26.66
N ILE A 19 0.04 5.63 25.34
CA ILE A 19 -0.88 4.67 24.70
C ILE A 19 -0.26 3.25 24.60
N LEU A 20 1.06 3.17 24.47
CA LEU A 20 1.81 1.93 24.26
C LEU A 20 2.72 1.59 25.45
N ASN A 21 2.29 1.88 26.68
CA ASN A 21 3.05 1.52 27.88
C ASN A 21 3.02 0.00 28.12
N PRO A 22 4.14 -0.74 28.03
CA PRO A 22 4.15 -2.19 28.20
C PRO A 22 3.97 -2.62 29.67
N HIS A 23 4.07 -1.71 30.64
CA HIS A 23 3.91 -2.04 32.05
C HIS A 23 2.44 -2.02 32.49
N GLU A 24 1.58 -1.32 31.76
CA GLU A 24 0.14 -1.23 32.04
C GLU A 24 -0.66 -2.24 31.21
N GLN A 25 -1.74 -2.80 31.79
CA GLN A 25 -2.58 -3.78 31.08
C GLN A 25 -3.21 -3.18 29.81
N TYR A 26 -3.66 -1.93 29.86
CA TYR A 26 -4.23 -1.22 28.71
C TYR A 26 -3.19 -0.98 27.60
N GLY A 27 -1.96 -0.60 27.97
CA GLY A 27 -0.90 -0.40 27.00
C GLY A 27 -0.45 -1.70 26.32
N ARG A 28 -0.39 -2.82 27.05
CA ARG A 28 -0.16 -4.16 26.47
C ARG A 28 -1.25 -4.53 25.45
N ALA A 29 -2.52 -4.31 25.79
CA ALA A 29 -3.64 -4.58 24.88
C ALA A 29 -3.57 -3.72 23.62
N ASN A 30 -3.19 -2.44 23.75
CA ASN A 30 -3.02 -1.54 22.61
C ASN A 30 -1.83 -1.92 21.73
N ILE A 31 -0.71 -2.37 22.31
CA ILE A 31 0.42 -2.91 21.55
C ILE A 31 -0.03 -4.13 20.73
N PHE A 32 -0.76 -5.06 21.34
CA PHE A 32 -1.25 -6.24 20.63
C PHE A 32 -2.16 -5.87 19.45
N ARG A 33 -3.13 -4.96 19.67
CA ARG A 33 -3.98 -4.42 18.60
C ARG A 33 -3.16 -3.75 17.50
N ALA A 34 -2.14 -2.97 17.85
CA ALA A 34 -1.27 -2.31 16.89
C ALA A 34 -0.46 -3.31 16.05
N CYS A 35 0.01 -4.39 16.64
CA CYS A 35 0.70 -5.47 15.92
C CYS A 35 -0.23 -6.16 14.91
N VAL A 36 -1.44 -6.54 15.33
CA VAL A 36 -2.44 -7.17 14.46
C VAL A 36 -2.84 -6.23 13.33
N LEU A 37 -3.11 -4.96 13.65
CA LEU A 37 -3.47 -3.94 12.66
C LEU A 37 -2.34 -3.73 11.64
N SER A 38 -1.10 -3.65 12.10
CA SER A 38 0.07 -3.48 11.22
C SER A 38 0.19 -4.64 10.24
N TYR A 39 0.01 -5.88 10.70
CA TYR A 39 0.03 -7.05 9.85
C TYR A 39 -1.10 -7.01 8.80
N ALA A 40 -2.34 -6.71 9.22
CA ALA A 40 -3.48 -6.58 8.32
C ALA A 40 -3.27 -5.49 7.26
N CYS A 41 -2.75 -4.32 7.66
CA CYS A 41 -2.44 -3.23 6.75
C CYS A 41 -1.39 -3.62 5.71
N ILE A 42 -0.31 -4.31 6.12
CA ILE A 42 0.72 -4.78 5.20
C ILE A 42 0.13 -5.77 4.20
N TYR A 43 -0.67 -6.73 4.67
CA TYR A 43 -1.34 -7.69 3.81
C TYR A 43 -2.23 -7.01 2.75
N LEU A 44 -3.10 -6.09 3.19
CA LEU A 44 -3.99 -5.36 2.28
C LEU A 44 -3.21 -4.50 1.27
N TYR A 45 -2.13 -3.86 1.72
CA TYR A 45 -1.26 -3.09 0.85
C TYR A 45 -0.62 -3.94 -0.25
N LEU A 46 -0.04 -5.09 0.12
CA LEU A 46 0.57 -6.01 -0.83
C LEU A 46 -0.47 -6.59 -1.79
N ARG A 47 -1.64 -6.97 -1.29
CA ARG A 47 -2.77 -7.45 -2.11
C ARG A 47 -3.21 -6.40 -3.13
N ALA A 48 -3.38 -5.15 -2.71
CA ALA A 48 -3.76 -4.06 -3.60
C ALA A 48 -2.69 -3.79 -4.67
N ARG A 49 -1.39 -3.89 -4.33
CA ARG A 49 -0.30 -3.79 -5.31
C ARG A 49 -0.30 -4.96 -6.30
N GLY A 50 -0.55 -6.18 -5.85
CA GLY A 50 -0.66 -7.36 -6.70
C GLY A 50 -1.75 -7.18 -7.76
N GLN A 51 -2.94 -6.78 -7.33
CA GLN A 51 -4.08 -6.52 -8.23
C GLN A 51 -3.77 -5.43 -9.26
N LYS A 52 -3.06 -4.35 -8.86
CA LYS A 52 -2.64 -3.31 -9.81
C LYS A 52 -1.71 -3.86 -10.89
N LYS A 53 -0.76 -4.72 -10.53
CA LYS A 53 0.15 -5.36 -11.49
C LYS A 53 -0.58 -6.30 -12.44
N GLU A 54 -1.48 -7.13 -11.93
CA GLU A 54 -2.28 -8.04 -12.75
C GLU A 54 -3.12 -7.30 -13.79
N ARG A 55 -3.79 -6.21 -13.37
CA ARG A 55 -4.55 -5.35 -14.29
C ARG A 55 -3.66 -4.74 -15.37
N ALA A 56 -2.47 -4.27 -15.01
CA ALA A 56 -1.51 -3.73 -15.97
C ALA A 56 -1.06 -4.79 -17.00
N LEU A 57 -0.75 -6.02 -16.54
CA LEU A 57 -0.40 -7.13 -17.42
C LEU A 57 -1.55 -7.53 -18.36
N GLN A 58 -2.78 -7.54 -17.86
CA GLN A 58 -3.95 -7.81 -18.70
C GLN A 58 -4.15 -6.73 -19.77
N GLN A 59 -3.98 -5.46 -19.41
CA GLN A 59 -4.04 -4.35 -20.36
C GLN A 59 -2.94 -4.46 -21.43
N GLN A 60 -1.72 -4.80 -21.06
CA GLN A 60 -0.62 -5.03 -22.01
C GLN A 60 -0.96 -6.14 -23.00
N LYS A 61 -1.42 -7.29 -22.51
CA LYS A 61 -1.83 -8.43 -23.36
C LYS A 61 -2.96 -8.05 -24.32
N LEU A 62 -3.94 -7.25 -23.87
CA LEU A 62 -5.03 -6.78 -24.73
C LEU A 62 -4.53 -5.82 -25.81
N THR A 63 -3.60 -4.92 -25.46
CA THR A 63 -2.97 -4.01 -26.42
C THR A 63 -2.15 -4.76 -27.46
N GLU A 64 -1.35 -5.75 -27.05
CA GLU A 64 -0.57 -6.60 -27.96
C GLU A 64 -1.48 -7.34 -28.94
N LYS A 65 -2.57 -7.94 -28.45
CA LYS A 65 -3.57 -8.62 -29.31
C LYS A 65 -4.20 -7.66 -30.32
N LYS A 66 -4.59 -6.45 -29.89
CA LYS A 66 -5.14 -5.43 -30.80
C LYS A 66 -4.12 -5.01 -31.85
N SER A 67 -2.87 -4.79 -31.44
CA SER A 67 -1.77 -4.45 -32.36
C SER A 67 -1.54 -5.54 -33.40
N ALA A 68 -1.53 -6.81 -32.97
CA ALA A 68 -1.34 -7.95 -33.88
C ALA A 68 -2.48 -8.10 -34.89
N VAL A 69 -3.73 -7.89 -34.46
CA VAL A 69 -4.90 -7.90 -35.37
C VAL A 69 -4.83 -6.74 -36.36
N ASN A 70 -4.49 -5.54 -35.90
CA ASN A 70 -4.35 -4.37 -36.79
C ASN A 70 -3.23 -4.56 -37.81
N ASP A 71 -2.08 -5.12 -37.42
CA ASP A 71 -0.99 -5.44 -38.34
C ASP A 71 -1.40 -6.51 -39.37
N ALA A 72 -2.13 -7.54 -38.93
CA ALA A 72 -2.68 -8.55 -39.84
C ALA A 72 -3.71 -7.95 -40.83
N LEU A 73 -4.59 -7.05 -40.36
CA LEU A 73 -5.57 -6.36 -41.19
C LEU A 73 -4.88 -5.45 -42.24
N ALA A 74 -3.84 -4.72 -41.82
CA ALA A 74 -3.03 -3.89 -42.70
C ALA A 74 -2.32 -4.72 -43.77
N ARG A 75 -1.74 -5.87 -43.39
CA ARG A 75 -1.11 -6.81 -44.34
C ARG A 75 -2.12 -7.45 -45.30
N ALA A 76 -3.36 -7.64 -44.87
CA ALA A 76 -4.44 -8.13 -45.72
C ALA A 76 -5.01 -7.06 -46.67
N GLY A 77 -4.60 -5.79 -46.55
CA GLY A 77 -5.12 -4.68 -47.35
C GLY A 77 -6.58 -4.32 -47.03
N LEU A 78 -7.07 -4.72 -45.85
CA LEU A 78 -8.45 -4.53 -45.39
C LEU A 78 -8.55 -3.41 -44.32
N ALA A 79 -7.46 -2.68 -44.09
CA ALA A 79 -7.37 -1.59 -43.12
C ALA A 79 -7.53 -0.22 -43.78
#